data_AF-Q1EC03-F1
#
_entry.id   AF-Q1EC03-F1
#
_cell.length_a   1.000
_cell.length_b   1.000
_cell.length_c   1.000
_cell.angle_alpha   90.00
_cell.angle_beta   90.00
_cell.angle_gamma   90.00
#
_symmetry.space_group_name_H-M   'P 1'
#
loop_
_entity.id
_entity.type
_entity.pdbx_description
1 polymer ?
#
loop_
_entity_poly.entity_id
_entity_poly.type
_entity_poly.pdbx_seq_one_letter_code
_entity_poly.pdbx_strand_id
1 'polypeptide(L)'
;MVLDSKYGLKRWQIGEIASKIGQLYYHYYLRTSETNYLNEAYQFYAAIRGRAYYSRAAKEDRPDLMVKKLRYYARFIVVCLLLKKMKLVRELVTELEKQIQEYTNTYEPEDHLEWSL
;
A
#
# COMPACT_ATOMS: atom_id res chain seq x y z
N MET A 1 -0.95 0.32 -22.41
CA MET A 1 -2.33 0.76 -22.11
C MET A 1 -3.25 -0.29 -22.74
N VAL A 2 -3.59 -1.38 -22.02
CA VAL A 2 -4.33 -2.55 -22.59
C VAL A 2 -5.38 -3.11 -21.63
N LEU A 3 -5.29 -2.81 -20.33
CA LEU A 3 -6.18 -3.40 -19.32
C LEU A 3 -7.54 -2.69 -19.20
N ASP A 4 -7.60 -1.38 -19.46
CA ASP A 4 -8.86 -0.61 -19.41
C ASP A 4 -9.85 -1.09 -20.47
N SER A 5 -9.37 -1.38 -21.68
CA SER A 5 -10.24 -1.67 -22.83
C SER A 5 -10.80 -3.10 -22.86
N LYS A 6 -10.31 -4.02 -22.00
CA LYS A 6 -10.67 -5.44 -22.05
C LYS A 6 -11.39 -5.97 -20.80
N TYR A 7 -11.26 -5.33 -19.65
CA TYR A 7 -11.82 -5.83 -18.37
C TYR A 7 -12.52 -4.75 -17.51
N GLY A 8 -12.45 -3.46 -17.86
CA GLY A 8 -13.05 -2.39 -17.06
C GLY A 8 -12.49 -2.24 -15.63
N LEU A 9 -11.35 -2.87 -15.33
CA LEU A 9 -10.73 -2.85 -14.00
C LEU A 9 -9.85 -1.60 -13.84
N LYS A 10 -10.20 -0.76 -12.87
CA LYS A 10 -9.40 0.40 -12.50
C LYS A 10 -8.06 -0.06 -11.90
N ARG A 11 -6.99 0.72 -12.14
CA ARG A 11 -5.62 0.39 -11.68
C ARG A 11 -5.51 0.11 -10.18
N TRP A 12 -6.30 0.82 -9.35
CA TRP A 12 -6.30 0.61 -7.92
C TRP A 12 -6.94 -0.72 -7.51
N GLN A 13 -7.91 -1.25 -8.27
CA GLN A 13 -8.50 -2.58 -8.03
C GLN A 13 -7.45 -3.68 -8.24
N ILE A 14 -6.63 -3.55 -9.28
CA ILE A 14 -5.49 -4.45 -9.52
C ILE A 14 -4.50 -4.38 -8.36
N GLY A 15 -4.24 -3.17 -7.84
CA GLY A 15 -3.44 -2.97 -6.63
C GLY A 15 -4.01 -3.68 -5.41
N GLU A 16 -5.33 -3.62 -5.19
CA GLU A 16 -5.99 -4.34 -4.09
C GLU A 16 -5.88 -5.86 -4.23
N ILE A 17 -6.08 -6.41 -5.42
CA ILE A 17 -5.93 -7.84 -5.68
C ILE A 17 -4.49 -8.27 -5.38
N ALA A 18 -3.50 -7.53 -5.90
CA ALA A 18 -2.09 -7.80 -5.63
C ALA A 18 -1.76 -7.72 -4.13
N SER A 19 -2.34 -6.76 -3.41
CA SER A 19 -2.15 -6.61 -1.95
C SER A 19 -2.71 -7.81 -1.19
N LYS A 20 -3.89 -8.31 -1.58
CA LYS A 20 -4.49 -9.53 -0.99
C LYS A 20 -3.67 -10.78 -1.27
N ILE A 21 -3.11 -10.92 -2.48
CA ILE A 21 -2.22 -12.03 -2.81
C ILE A 21 -0.95 -11.97 -1.95
N GLY A 22 -0.33 -10.79 -1.82
CA GLY A 22 0.83 -10.60 -0.93
C GLY A 22 0.51 -10.93 0.54
N GLN A 23 -0.68 -10.56 1.02
CA GLN A 23 -1.15 -10.92 2.35
C GLN A 23 -1.32 -12.43 2.54
N LEU A 24 -1.84 -13.13 1.51
CA LEU A 24 -1.99 -14.58 1.54
C LEU A 24 -0.62 -15.26 1.70
N TYR A 25 0.37 -14.86 0.90
CA TYR A 25 1.75 -15.36 1.01
C TYR A 25 2.36 -15.07 2.38
N TYR A 26 2.16 -13.87 2.92
CA TYR A 26 2.61 -13.53 4.27
C TYR A 26 1.97 -14.43 5.35
N HIS A 27 0.69 -14.76 5.20
CA HIS A 27 0.01 -15.66 6.13
C HIS A 27 0.53 -17.10 6.05
N TYR A 28 0.89 -17.57 4.85
CA TYR A 28 1.58 -18.86 4.69
C TYR A 28 2.96 -18.85 5.34
N TYR A 29 3.72 -17.75 5.19
CA TYR A 29 4.98 -17.56 5.92
C TYR A 29 4.79 -17.68 7.43
N LEU A 30 3.77 -17.05 8.02
CA LEU A 30 3.54 -17.13 9.47
C LEU A 30 3.27 -18.56 9.96
N ARG A 31 2.62 -19.40 9.15
CA ARG A 31 2.33 -20.79 9.52
C ARG A 31 3.50 -21.75 9.32
N THR A 32 4.28 -21.54 8.27
CA THR A 32 5.32 -22.49 7.83
C THR A 32 6.74 -22.05 8.22
N SER A 33 6.93 -20.77 8.52
CA SER A 33 8.23 -20.10 8.66
C SER A 33 9.12 -20.20 7.41
N GLU A 34 8.58 -20.55 6.25
CA GLU A 34 9.33 -20.62 5.00
C GLU A 34 9.53 -19.22 4.39
N THR A 35 10.79 -18.78 4.34
CA THR A 35 11.18 -17.45 3.84
C THR A 35 10.88 -17.24 2.35
N ASN A 36 10.67 -18.31 1.59
CA ASN A 36 10.24 -18.24 0.19
C ASN A 36 8.90 -17.50 0.04
N TYR A 37 7.91 -17.80 0.88
CA TYR A 37 6.62 -17.10 0.84
C TYR A 37 6.74 -15.63 1.23
N LEU A 38 7.68 -15.29 2.12
CA LEU A 38 7.95 -13.91 2.48
C LEU A 38 8.55 -13.13 1.30
N ASN A 39 9.43 -13.76 0.51
CA ASN A 39 9.97 -13.19 -0.73
C ASN A 39 8.88 -13.03 -1.81
N GLU A 40 7.96 -13.99 -1.95
CA GLU A 40 6.82 -13.84 -2.87
C GLU A 40 5.91 -12.67 -2.46
N ALA A 41 5.56 -12.57 -1.17
CA ALA A 41 4.80 -11.42 -0.66
C ALA A 41 5.50 -10.09 -0.97
N TYR A 42 6.82 -10.04 -0.80
CA TYR A 42 7.64 -8.88 -1.15
C TYR A 42 7.52 -8.52 -2.65
N GLN A 43 7.60 -9.49 -3.55
CA GLN A 43 7.51 -9.24 -5.00
C GLN A 43 6.16 -8.60 -5.37
N PHE A 44 5.05 -9.09 -4.79
CA PHE A 44 3.74 -8.47 -5.00
C PHE A 44 3.70 -7.03 -4.50
N TYR A 45 4.19 -6.76 -3.29
CA TYR A 45 4.17 -5.41 -2.75
C TYR A 45 5.10 -4.45 -3.50
N ALA A 46 6.29 -4.92 -3.91
CA ALA A 46 7.22 -4.15 -4.72
C ALA A 46 6.62 -3.82 -6.10
N ALA A 47 5.91 -4.76 -6.72
CA ALA A 47 5.22 -4.54 -7.99
C ALA A 47 4.13 -3.48 -7.88
N ILE A 48 3.42 -3.42 -6.73
CA ILE A 48 2.42 -2.38 -6.47
C ILE A 48 3.04 -0.98 -6.42
N ARG A 49 4.17 -0.82 -5.72
CA ARG A 49 4.93 0.43 -5.66
C ARG A 49 5.47 0.80 -7.05
N GLY A 50 6.16 -0.12 -7.71
CA GLY A 50 6.82 0.13 -9.00
C GLY A 50 5.86 0.50 -10.14
N ARG A 51 4.61 -0.01 -10.12
CA ARG A 51 3.58 0.31 -11.14
C ARG A 51 2.65 1.44 -10.74
N ALA A 52 2.86 2.01 -9.56
CA ALA A 52 2.09 3.09 -8.98
C ALA A 52 0.57 2.86 -9.09
N TYR A 53 0.08 1.67 -8.71
CA TYR A 53 -1.34 1.30 -8.89
C TYR A 53 -2.30 2.25 -8.14
N TYR A 54 -1.84 2.86 -7.04
CA TYR A 54 -2.60 3.83 -6.25
C TYR A 54 -2.38 5.30 -6.66
N SER A 55 -1.60 5.60 -7.71
CA SER A 55 -1.33 6.99 -8.15
C SER A 55 -2.58 7.76 -8.60
N ARG A 56 -3.56 7.06 -9.18
CA ARG A 56 -4.83 7.66 -9.61
C ARG A 56 -5.93 7.59 -8.55
N ALA A 57 -5.71 6.88 -7.46
CA ALA A 57 -6.73 6.69 -6.41
C ALA A 57 -7.02 7.99 -5.65
N ALA A 58 -6.04 8.88 -5.50
CA ALA A 58 -6.23 10.19 -4.87
C ALA A 58 -7.14 11.12 -5.69
N LYS A 59 -7.26 10.90 -7.01
CA LYS A 59 -8.14 11.70 -7.89
C LYS A 59 -9.59 11.25 -7.87
N GLU A 60 -9.90 10.10 -7.28
CA GLU A 60 -11.27 9.59 -7.20
C GLU A 60 -12.00 10.07 -5.93
N ASP A 61 -11.34 10.86 -5.08
CA ASP A 61 -11.87 11.45 -3.84
C ASP A 61 -12.61 10.44 -2.94
N ARG A 62 -12.01 9.26 -2.80
CA ARG A 62 -12.55 8.17 -1.98
C ARG A 62 -11.65 7.95 -0.77
N PRO A 63 -12.05 8.35 0.45
CA PRO A 63 -11.25 8.15 1.66
C PRO A 63 -10.92 6.67 1.87
N ASP A 64 -11.86 5.77 1.56
CA ASP A 64 -11.66 4.30 1.63
C ASP A 64 -10.44 3.80 0.83
N LEU A 65 -10.18 4.40 -0.34
CA LEU A 65 -9.05 4.02 -1.19
C LEU A 65 -7.72 4.45 -0.58
N MET A 66 -7.69 5.60 0.10
CA MET A 66 -6.51 6.07 0.81
C MET A 66 -6.21 5.19 2.02
N VAL A 67 -7.23 4.84 2.82
CA VAL A 67 -7.05 3.88 3.93
C VAL A 67 -6.51 2.53 3.43
N LYS A 68 -6.99 2.04 2.28
CA LYS A 68 -6.45 0.82 1.63
C LYS A 68 -4.98 0.99 1.23
N LYS A 69 -4.60 2.14 0.67
CA LYS A 69 -3.21 2.48 0.31
C LYS A 69 -2.30 2.52 1.55
N LEU A 70 -2.73 3.16 2.64
CA LEU A 70 -1.99 3.22 3.90
C LEU A 70 -1.78 1.82 4.50
N ARG A 71 -2.83 0.99 4.54
CA ARG A 71 -2.73 -0.40 5.01
C ARG A 71 -1.80 -1.24 4.14
N TYR A 72 -1.73 -0.99 2.84
CA TYR A 72 -0.76 -1.63 1.95
C TYR A 72 0.68 -1.26 2.35
N TYR A 73 0.97 0.04 2.55
CA TYR A 73 2.30 0.50 2.96
C TYR A 73 2.74 -0.13 4.28
N ALA A 74 1.86 -0.16 5.29
CA ALA A 74 2.15 -0.78 6.58
C ALA A 74 2.55 -2.26 6.42
N ARG A 75 1.79 -3.05 5.65
CA ARG A 75 2.13 -4.46 5.39
C ARG A 75 3.45 -4.62 4.64
N PHE A 76 3.71 -3.74 3.67
CA PHE A 76 4.95 -3.80 2.91
C PHE A 76 6.18 -3.50 3.77
N ILE A 77 6.08 -2.51 4.67
CA ILE A 77 7.13 -2.19 5.64
C ILE A 77 7.45 -3.40 6.53
N VAL A 78 6.42 -4.09 7.06
CA VAL A 78 6.60 -5.30 7.88
C VAL A 78 7.35 -6.39 7.11
N VAL A 79 6.96 -6.67 5.86
CA VAL A 79 7.67 -7.67 5.04
C VAL A 79 9.12 -7.25 4.77
N CYS A 80 9.37 -5.98 4.50
CA CYS A 80 10.74 -5.48 4.30
C CYS A 80 11.60 -5.57 5.57
N LEU A 81 11.01 -5.32 6.74
CA LEU A 81 11.67 -5.49 8.04
C LEU A 81 12.08 -6.95 8.27
N LEU A 82 11.16 -7.89 8.03
CA LEU A 82 11.43 -9.32 8.19
C LEU A 82 12.50 -9.84 7.20
N LEU A 83 12.55 -9.27 5.99
CA LEU A 83 13.61 -9.55 5.01
C LEU A 83 14.90 -8.73 5.25
N LYS A 84 15.00 -7.97 6.34
CA LYS A 84 16.14 -7.10 6.70
C LYS A 84 16.53 -6.08 5.62
N LYS A 85 15.58 -5.65 4.78
CA LYS A 85 15.78 -4.64 3.72
C LYS A 85 15.71 -3.22 4.31
N MET A 86 16.59 -2.90 5.26
CA MET A 86 16.48 -1.68 6.09
C MET A 86 16.53 -0.36 5.32
N LYS A 87 17.28 -0.28 4.22
CA LYS A 87 17.27 0.91 3.35
C LYS A 87 15.87 1.17 2.79
N LEU A 88 15.24 0.13 2.27
CA LEU A 88 13.90 0.20 1.70
C LEU A 88 12.84 0.49 2.77
N VAL A 89 13.00 -0.04 3.98
CA VAL A 89 12.12 0.29 5.12
C VAL A 89 12.11 1.79 5.38
N ARG A 90 13.28 2.43 5.44
CA ARG A 90 13.38 3.88 5.67
C ARG A 90 12.67 4.67 4.58
N GLU A 91 12.92 4.31 3.31
CA GLU A 91 12.22 4.92 2.17
C GLU A 91 10.69 4.78 2.28
N LEU A 92 10.20 3.58 2.60
CA LEU A 92 8.77 3.31 2.70
C LEU A 92 8.11 4.03 3.87
N VAL A 93 8.81 4.20 5.00
CA VAL A 93 8.32 4.97 6.15
C VAL A 93 8.18 6.44 5.79
N THR A 94 9.17 7.04 5.13
CA THR A 94 9.08 8.43 4.66
C THR A 94 7.96 8.60 3.63
N GLU A 95 7.77 7.64 2.72
CA GLU A 95 6.63 7.66 1.80
C GLU A 95 5.30 7.57 2.55
N LEU A 96 5.18 6.65 3.53
CA LEU A 96 3.97 6.49 4.33
C LEU A 96 3.61 7.77 5.08
N GLU A 97 4.58 8.43 5.69
CA GLU A 97 4.38 9.71 6.40
C GLU A 97 3.80 10.78 5.48
N LYS A 98 4.37 10.93 4.27
CA LYS A 98 3.82 11.84 3.25
C LYS A 98 2.38 11.47 2.87
N GLN A 99 2.08 10.18 2.75
CA GLN A 99 0.73 9.73 2.41
C GLN A 99 -0.29 9.96 3.55
N ILE A 100 0.14 9.90 4.81
CA ILE A 100 -0.70 10.24 5.96
C ILE A 100 -0.99 11.73 5.97
N GLN A 101 0.02 12.58 5.77
CA GLN A 101 -0.16 14.03 5.68
C GLN A 101 -1.12 14.42 4.54
N GLU A 102 -0.96 13.82 3.36
CA GLU A 102 -1.89 14.02 2.24
C GLU A 102 -3.32 13.58 2.59
N TYR A 103 -3.49 12.49 3.33
CA TYR A 103 -4.80 12.01 3.76
C TYR A 103 -5.46 12.98 4.75
N THR A 104 -4.78 13.36 5.82
CA THR A 104 -5.29 14.30 6.84
C THR A 104 -5.65 15.64 6.22
N ASN A 105 -4.80 16.21 5.37
CA ASN A 105 -5.08 17.49 4.70
C ASN A 105 -6.28 17.43 3.74
N THR A 106 -6.59 16.27 3.16
CA THR A 106 -7.65 16.12 2.15
C THR A 106 -8.99 15.73 2.77
N TYR A 107 -8.99 14.87 3.80
CA TYR A 107 -10.21 14.25 4.33
C TYR A 107 -10.52 14.60 5.78
N GLU A 108 -9.59 15.24 6.52
CA GLU A 108 -9.81 15.78 7.87
C GLU A 108 -9.62 17.32 7.92
N PRO A 109 -10.33 18.13 7.10
CA PRO A 109 -10.23 19.58 7.21
C PRO A 109 -10.99 20.18 8.41
N GLU A 110 -11.95 19.47 9.02
CA GLU A 110 -12.79 20.02 10.11
C GLU A 110 -12.14 19.99 11.50
N ASP A 111 -11.18 19.09 11.77
CA ASP A 111 -10.52 19.02 13.09
C ASP A 111 -9.32 19.97 13.21
N HIS A 112 -8.72 20.42 12.11
CA HIS A 112 -7.53 21.28 12.17
C HIS A 112 -7.78 22.64 12.84
N LEU A 113 -9.04 23.08 12.94
CA LEU A 113 -9.44 24.31 13.63
C LEU A 113 -9.60 24.11 15.15
N GLU A 114 -10.11 22.95 15.60
CA GLU A 114 -10.32 22.67 17.04
C GLU A 114 -9.00 22.47 17.80
N TRP A 115 -7.96 21.93 17.15
CA TRP A 115 -6.63 21.74 17.77
C TRP A 115 -5.77 23.02 17.79
N SER A 116 -6.28 24.14 17.27
CA SER A 116 -5.58 25.43 17.19
C SER A 116 -6.12 26.53 18.12
N LEU A 117 -7.09 26.19 18.99
CA LEU A 117 -7.65 27.06 20.04
C LEU A 117 -7.08 26.75 21.42
#